data_AF-A0AAE3QQ97-F1
#
_entry.id   AF-A0AAE3QQ97-F1
#
_cell.length_a   1.000
_cell.length_b   1.000
_cell.length_c   1.000
_cell.angle_alpha   90.00
_cell.angle_beta   90.00
_cell.angle_gamma   90.00
#
_symmetry.space_group_name_H-M   'P 1'
#
loop_
_entity.id
_entity.type
_entity.pdbx_description
1 polymer ?
#
loop_
_entity_poly.entity_id
_entity_poly.type
_entity_poly.pdbx_seq_one_letter_code
_entity_poly.pdbx_strand_id
1 'polypeptide(L)'
;MEKNSLEQKRVWRVKDFSSYTGWKESYVYKLLMQNLIPGVSKPNGKTVFIDSEKAILWLLSNPQKTQEEIDSEAATFVALR
;
A
#
# COMPACT_ATOMS: atom_id res chain seq x y z
N MET A 1 -25.89 5.95 9.18
CA MET A 1 -24.97 4.96 9.78
C MET A 1 -24.58 3.96 8.69
N GLU A 2 -23.48 3.22 8.88
CA GLU A 2 -22.95 2.15 8.01
C GLU A 2 -22.10 2.56 6.80
N LYS A 3 -20.87 2.99 7.07
CA LYS A 3 -19.74 2.68 6.18
C LYS A 3 -18.50 2.38 7.03
N ASN A 4 -18.47 1.22 7.69
CA ASN A 4 -17.21 0.76 8.28
C ASN A 4 -17.04 -0.77 8.38
N SER A 5 -17.38 -1.50 7.32
CA SER A 5 -17.17 -2.97 7.26
C SER A 5 -15.89 -3.38 6.52
N LEU A 6 -15.16 -2.44 5.92
CA LEU A 6 -13.94 -2.75 5.18
C LEU A 6 -12.72 -2.89 6.10
N GLU A 7 -12.68 -2.14 7.21
CA GLU A 7 -11.58 -2.18 8.19
C GLU A 7 -11.54 -3.50 8.98
N GLN A 8 -12.68 -4.19 9.11
CA GLN A 8 -12.79 -5.48 9.79
C GLN A 8 -12.47 -6.67 8.87
N LYS A 9 -12.35 -6.45 7.56
CA LYS A 9 -12.21 -7.52 6.57
C LYS A 9 -10.74 -7.88 6.41
N ARG A 10 -10.34 -9.03 6.98
CA ARG A 10 -8.95 -9.55 6.91
C ARG A 10 -8.40 -9.65 5.49
N VAL A 11 -9.26 -9.88 4.49
CA VAL A 11 -8.88 -10.03 3.09
C VAL A 11 -9.65 -9.08 2.19
N TRP A 12 -8.93 -8.22 1.47
CA TRP A 12 -9.47 -7.30 0.48
C TRP A 12 -9.42 -7.88 -0.94
N ARG A 13 -10.43 -7.53 -1.74
CA ARG A 13 -10.36 -7.63 -3.21
C ARG A 13 -9.87 -6.30 -3.78
N VAL A 14 -9.57 -6.28 -5.08
CA VAL A 14 -9.14 -5.07 -5.81
C VAL A 14 -10.10 -3.90 -5.60
N LYS A 15 -11.41 -4.16 -5.66
CA LYS A 15 -12.45 -3.15 -5.44
C LYS A 15 -12.45 -2.59 -4.01
N ASP A 16 -12.24 -3.45 -3.01
CA ASP A 16 -12.15 -3.04 -1.61
C ASP A 16 -10.92 -2.15 -1.40
N PHE A 17 -9.76 -2.56 -1.92
CA PHE A 17 -8.50 -1.82 -1.83
C PHE A 17 -8.56 -0.48 -2.58
N SER A 18 -9.18 -0.46 -3.76
CA SER A 18 -9.48 0.75 -4.53
C SER A 18 -10.36 1.71 -3.73
N SER A 19 -11.41 1.20 -3.08
CA SER A 19 -12.31 2.01 -2.24
C SER A 19 -11.61 2.55 -0.99
N TYR A 20 -10.66 1.79 -0.43
CA TYR A 20 -9.89 2.19 0.75
C TYR A 20 -8.83 3.26 0.42
N THR A 21 -8.04 3.04 -0.63
CA THR A 21 -6.95 3.95 -1.04
C THR A 21 -7.43 5.15 -1.85
N GLY A 22 -8.63 5.10 -2.41
CA GLY A 22 -9.15 6.09 -3.36
C GLY A 22 -8.52 6.00 -4.76
N TRP A 23 -7.68 4.99 -5.01
CA TRP A 23 -7.05 4.78 -6.31
C TRP A 23 -8.00 4.15 -7.32
N LYS A 24 -7.81 4.41 -8.61
CA LYS A 24 -8.57 3.72 -9.67
C LYS A 24 -8.22 2.23 -9.67
N GLU A 25 -9.21 1.37 -9.93
CA GLU A 25 -9.00 -0.09 -10.00
C GLU A 25 -7.90 -0.46 -11.01
N SER A 26 -7.83 0.23 -12.15
CA SER A 26 -6.78 0.02 -13.15
C SER A 26 -5.38 0.30 -12.62
N TYR A 27 -5.23 1.29 -11.73
CA TYR A 27 -3.97 1.58 -11.06
C TYR A 27 -3.61 0.49 -10.06
N VAL A 28 -4.58 0.01 -9.28
CA VAL A 28 -4.39 -1.13 -8.38
C VAL A 28 -3.96 -2.36 -9.16
N TYR A 29 -4.61 -2.68 -10.29
CA TYR A 29 -4.21 -3.79 -11.17
C TYR A 29 -2.77 -3.63 -11.68
N LYS A 30 -2.36 -2.42 -12.07
CA LYS A 30 -0.97 -2.15 -12.48
C LYS A 30 0.02 -2.48 -11.35
N LEU A 31 -0.26 -2.05 -10.12
CA LEU A 31 0.57 -2.37 -8.95
C LEU A 31 0.62 -3.89 -8.66
N LEU A 32 -0.51 -4.58 -8.81
CA LEU A 32 -0.63 -6.03 -8.64
C LEU A 32 0.12 -6.83 -9.72
N MET A 33 0.24 -6.30 -10.94
CA MET A 33 1.04 -6.90 -12.01
C MET A 33 2.54 -6.69 -11.78
N GLN A 34 2.92 -5.56 -11.19
CA GLN A 34 4.30 -5.25 -10.83
C GLN A 34 4.73 -5.89 -9.50
N ASN A 35 3.85 -6.65 -8.82
CA ASN A 35 4.07 -7.25 -7.50
C ASN A 35 4.57 -6.25 -6.44
N LEU A 36 4.14 -4.99 -6.54
CA LEU A 36 4.55 -3.93 -5.62
C LEU A 36 3.80 -3.97 -4.28
N ILE A 37 2.58 -4.51 -4.28
CA ILE A 37 1.76 -4.63 -3.08
C ILE A 37 2.08 -5.96 -2.41
N PRO A 38 2.58 -5.98 -1.16
CA PRO A 38 2.83 -7.21 -0.43
C PRO A 38 1.53 -7.85 0.08
N GLY A 39 1.57 -9.15 0.36
CA GLY A 39 0.39 -9.89 0.84
C GLY A 39 -0.63 -10.24 -0.25
N VAL A 40 -0.29 -10.06 -1.52
CA VAL A 40 -1.12 -10.45 -2.66
C VAL A 40 -1.01 -11.95 -2.90
N SER A 41 -2.16 -12.64 -2.96
CA SER A 41 -2.26 -14.05 -3.29
C SER A 41 -3.19 -14.27 -4.49
N LYS A 42 -2.75 -15.09 -5.45
CA LYS A 42 -3.48 -15.41 -6.69
C LYS A 42 -3.56 -16.94 -6.89
N PRO A 43 -4.30 -17.69 -6.06
CA PRO A 43 -4.27 -19.17 -6.05
C PRO A 43 -4.69 -19.80 -7.39
N ASN A 44 -5.63 -19.17 -8.12
CA ASN A 44 -6.14 -19.65 -9.41
C ASN A 44 -5.84 -18.69 -10.58
N GLY A 45 -4.96 -17.69 -10.39
CA GLY A 45 -4.62 -16.67 -11.39
C GLY A 45 -5.72 -15.67 -11.77
N LYS A 46 -7.00 -16.01 -11.58
CA LYS A 46 -8.16 -15.15 -11.89
C LYS A 46 -8.56 -14.24 -10.74
N THR A 47 -8.42 -14.74 -9.52
CA THR A 47 -8.90 -14.05 -8.31
C THR A 47 -7.71 -13.54 -7.51
N VAL A 48 -7.72 -12.24 -7.24
CA VAL A 48 -6.71 -11.58 -6.41
C VAL A 48 -7.26 -11.38 -5.01
N PHE A 49 -6.49 -11.84 -4.03
CA PHE A 49 -6.73 -11.63 -2.60
C PHE A 49 -5.57 -10.80 -2.05
N ILE A 50 -5.89 -9.78 -1.27
CA ILE A 50 -4.92 -8.87 -0.67
C ILE A 50 -5.12 -8.99 0.83
N ASP A 51 -4.07 -9.36 1.56
CA ASP A 51 -4.08 -9.32 3.01
C ASP A 51 -4.12 -7.85 3.48
N SER A 52 -5.17 -7.49 4.20
CA SER A 52 -5.43 -6.10 4.63
C SER A 52 -4.30 -5.58 5.53
N GLU A 53 -3.85 -6.36 6.51
CA GLU A 53 -2.82 -5.95 7.46
C GLU A 53 -1.49 -5.68 6.73
N LYS A 54 -1.05 -6.60 5.86
CA LYS A 54 0.18 -6.41 5.07
C LYS A 54 0.09 -5.23 4.11
N ALA A 55 -1.06 -5.04 3.47
CA ALA A 55 -1.26 -3.94 2.54
C ALA A 55 -1.27 -2.58 3.24
N ILE A 56 -1.93 -2.47 4.41
CA ILE A 56 -1.91 -1.26 5.24
C ILE A 56 -0.50 -0.96 5.72
N LEU A 57 0.20 -1.95 6.27
CA LEU A 57 1.59 -1.77 6.72
C LEU A 57 2.48 -1.27 5.59
N TRP A 58 2.30 -1.78 4.36
CA TRP A 58 3.03 -1.30 3.20
C TRP A 58 2.70 0.13 2.80
N LEU A 59 1.41 0.51 2.84
CA LEU A 59 1.00 1.90 2.59
C LEU A 59 1.65 2.87 3.60
N LEU A 60 1.82 2.44 4.85
CA LEU A 60 2.49 3.20 5.90
C LEU A 60 4.02 3.11 5.87
N SER A 61 4.59 2.15 5.13
CA SER A 61 6.03 1.87 5.09
C SER A 61 6.81 2.85 4.23
N ASN A 62 6.16 3.56 3.31
CA ASN A 62 6.78 4.63 2.53
C ASN A 62 6.17 5.99 2.91
N PRO A 63 6.39 6.47 4.15
CA PRO A 63 6.05 7.85 4.47
C PRO A 63 6.84 8.75 3.53
N GLN A 64 6.17 9.73 2.92
CA GLN A 64 6.92 10.80 2.29
C GLN A 64 7.68 11.51 3.40
N LYS A 65 9.00 11.32 3.43
CA LYS A 65 9.88 12.13 4.27
C LYS A 65 9.57 13.59 3.99
N THR A 66 9.41 14.35 5.05
CA THR A 66 9.27 15.79 4.92
C THR A 66 10.56 16.36 4.32
N GLN A 67 10.48 17.53 3.69
CA GLN A 67 11.65 18.20 3.14
C GLN A 67 12.74 18.39 4.22
N GLU A 68 12.32 18.56 5.47
CA GLU A 68 13.15 18.70 6.67
C GLU A 68 13.93 17.43 6.99
N GLU A 69 13.30 16.25 6.92
CA GLU A 69 13.99 14.96 7.12
C GLU A 69 14.99 14.67 6.00
N ILE A 70 14.66 15.03 4.75
CA ILE A 70 15.57 14.88 3.61
C ILE A 70 16.80 15.77 3.78
N ASP A 71 16.61 17.03 4.20
CA ASP A 71 17.70 17.98 4.44
C ASP A 71 18.60 17.52 5.59
N SER A 72 18.00 16.99 6.67
CA SER A 72 18.75 16.46 7.82
C SER A 72 19.55 15.19 7.49
N GLU A 73 19.05 14.32 6.61
CA GLU A 73 19.80 13.16 6.11
C GLU A 73 20.94 13.58 5.18
N ALA A 74 20.71 14.56 4.31
CA ALA A 74 21.75 15.13 3.45
C ALA A 74 22.86 15.80 4.30
N ALA A 75 22.50 16.55 5.34
CA ALA A 75 23.44 17.14 6.28
C ALA A 75 24.26 16.07 7.03
N THR A 76 23.63 14.98 7.44
CA THR A 76 24.31 13.85 8.11
C THR A 76 25.30 13.15 7.15
N PHE A 77 24.92 12.96 5.89
CA PHE A 77 25.77 12.33 4.88
C PHE A 77 27.00 13.17 4.52
N VAL A 78 26.86 14.50 4.49
CA VAL A 78 27.99 15.42 4.24
C VAL A 78 28.92 15.51 5.47
N ALA A 79 28.38 15.46 6.69
CA ALA A 79 29.16 15.54 7.92
C ALA A 79 29.96 14.26 8.25
N LEU A 80 29.56 13.10 7.69
CA LEU A 80 30.25 11.82 7.85
C LEU A 80 31.34 11.56 6.78
N ARG A 81 31.61 12.54 5.92
CA ARG A 81 32.60 12.47 4.84
C ARG A 81 33.93 13.14 5.20
#